data_AF-A0A9J7BQH5-F1
#
_entry.id   AF-A0A9J7BQH5-F1
#
_cell.length_a   1.000
_cell.length_b   1.000
_cell.length_c   1.000
_cell.angle_alpha   90.00
_cell.angle_beta   90.00
_cell.angle_gamma   90.00
#
_symmetry.space_group_name_H-M   'P 1'
#
loop_
_entity.id
_entity.type
_entity.pdbx_description
1 polymer ?
#
loop_
_entity_poly.entity_id
_entity_poly.type
_entity_poly.pdbx_seq_one_letter_code
_entity_poly.pdbx_strand_id
1 'polypeptide(L)'
;MKHDPQHPNADSGVNDKSVMQNIAESNEIGVDLLITDCGMALTLLDLAETTDVLESRSRRIGEAHHAYNTIVHFLERLSPTVEQGEELHKGLEKLKARLQTAGVSI
;
A
#
# COMPACT_ATOMS: atom_id res chain seq x y z
N MET A 1 18.05 40.01 -46.55
CA MET A 1 17.13 39.15 -45.78
C MET A 1 17.70 37.75 -45.78
N LYS A 2 18.31 37.31 -44.68
CA LYS A 2 18.76 35.93 -44.48
C LYS A 2 17.86 35.35 -43.39
N HIS A 3 17.12 34.30 -43.73
CA HIS A 3 16.36 33.49 -42.78
C HIS A 3 17.36 32.56 -42.08
N ASP A 4 17.44 32.64 -40.75
CA ASP A 4 18.06 31.59 -39.94
C ASP A 4 17.03 30.51 -39.59
N PRO A 5 17.45 29.23 -39.48
CA PRO A 5 16.55 28.09 -39.40
C PRO A 5 16.06 27.86 -37.97
N GLN A 6 14.81 27.41 -37.86
CA GLN A 6 14.23 26.88 -36.63
C GLN A 6 15.06 25.70 -36.12
N HIS A 7 15.55 25.81 -34.88
CA HIS A 7 16.09 24.68 -34.12
C HIS A 7 14.97 23.66 -33.84
N PRO A 8 15.20 22.35 -34.06
CA PRO A 8 14.26 21.32 -33.64
C PRO A 8 14.36 21.10 -32.12
N ASN A 9 13.25 21.27 -31.41
CA ASN A 9 13.10 20.95 -29.99
C ASN A 9 13.28 19.43 -29.78
N ALA A 10 14.44 19.02 -29.28
CA ALA A 10 14.75 17.63 -28.89
C ALA A 10 14.41 17.32 -27.41
N ASP A 11 13.71 18.23 -26.72
CA ASP A 11 13.59 18.23 -25.25
C ASP A 11 12.40 17.43 -24.70
N SER A 12 11.48 16.95 -25.55
CA SER A 12 10.28 16.23 -25.07
C SER A 12 10.52 14.76 -24.69
N GLY A 13 11.50 14.09 -25.32
CA GLY A 13 11.69 12.64 -25.15
C GLY A 13 12.40 12.19 -23.86
N VAL A 14 13.13 13.09 -23.20
CA VAL A 14 13.84 12.81 -21.93
C VAL A 14 12.90 12.97 -20.73
N ASN A 15 11.95 13.91 -20.81
CA ASN A 15 11.03 14.21 -19.72
C ASN A 15 9.98 13.11 -19.54
N ASP A 16 9.45 12.55 -20.63
CA ASP A 16 8.41 11.50 -20.57
C ASP A 16 8.93 10.18 -20.00
N LYS A 17 10.17 9.78 -20.33
CA LYS A 17 10.77 8.56 -19.77
C LYS A 17 11.03 8.68 -18.27
N SER A 18 11.52 9.85 -17.84
CA SER A 18 11.77 10.14 -16.42
C SER A 18 10.46 10.11 -15.61
N VAL A 19 9.39 10.71 -16.13
CA VAL A 19 8.07 10.70 -15.48
C VAL A 19 7.53 9.27 -15.35
N MET A 20 7.61 8.46 -16.39
CA MET A 20 7.12 7.07 -16.35
C MET A 20 7.92 6.21 -15.37
N GLN A 21 9.25 6.41 -15.31
CA GLN A 21 10.09 5.73 -14.32
C GLN A 21 9.71 6.12 -12.90
N ASN A 22 9.53 7.42 -12.62
CA ASN A 22 9.11 7.89 -11.30
C ASN A 22 7.75 7.33 -10.86
N ILE A 23 6.81 7.17 -11.80
CA ILE A 23 5.50 6.56 -11.53
C ILE A 23 5.66 5.08 -11.17
N ALA A 24 6.49 4.34 -11.91
CA ALA A 24 6.74 2.93 -11.65
C ALA A 24 7.41 2.72 -10.28
N GLU A 25 8.45 3.50 -9.96
CA GLU A 25 9.13 3.45 -8.67
C GLU A 25 8.19 3.83 -7.51
N SER A 26 7.38 4.88 -7.70
CA SER A 26 6.39 5.29 -6.69
C SER A 26 5.34 4.21 -6.44
N ASN A 27 4.92 3.52 -7.50
CA ASN A 27 3.98 2.40 -7.40
C ASN A 27 4.59 1.23 -6.63
N GLU A 28 5.81 0.84 -6.96
CA GLU A 28 6.54 -0.24 -6.27
C GLU A 28 6.68 0.07 -4.77
N ILE A 29 7.16 1.27 -4.42
CA ILE A 29 7.26 1.72 -3.03
C ILE A 29 5.90 1.72 -2.33
N GLY A 30 4.85 2.18 -3.03
CA GLY A 30 3.49 2.19 -2.50
C GLY A 30 3.00 0.80 -2.15
N VAL A 31 3.24 -0.18 -3.02
CA VAL A 31 2.85 -1.58 -2.81
C VAL A 31 3.63 -2.20 -1.65
N ASP A 32 4.94 -1.99 -1.58
CA ASP A 32 5.78 -2.49 -0.50
C ASP A 32 5.38 -1.91 0.87
N LEU A 33 4.94 -0.65 0.89
CA LEU A 33 4.39 -0.03 2.08
C LEU A 33 3.09 -0.72 2.52
N LEU A 34 2.19 -1.05 1.59
CA LEU A 34 0.95 -1.77 1.91
C LEU A 34 1.22 -3.18 2.47
N ILE A 35 2.21 -3.89 1.93
CA ILE A 35 2.64 -5.21 2.45
C ILE A 35 3.15 -5.07 3.88
N THR A 36 3.99 -4.06 4.12
CA THR A 36 4.53 -3.74 5.46
C THR A 36 3.41 -3.41 6.45
N ASP A 37 2.47 -2.56 6.07
CA ASP A 37 1.32 -2.17 6.90
C ASP A 37 0.44 -3.38 7.22
N CYS A 38 0.27 -4.31 6.27
CA CYS A 38 -0.44 -5.55 6.52
C CYS A 38 0.26 -6.41 7.59
N GLY A 39 1.59 -6.53 7.53
CA GLY A 39 2.39 -7.22 8.54
C GLY A 39 2.30 -6.56 9.92
N MET A 40 2.34 -5.23 9.97
CA MET A 40 2.18 -4.45 11.19
C MET A 40 0.79 -4.65 11.81
N ALA A 41 -0.28 -4.62 11.00
CA ALA A 41 -1.65 -4.84 11.46
C ALA A 41 -1.82 -6.25 12.06
N LEU A 42 -1.23 -7.27 11.45
CA LEU A 42 -1.22 -8.63 12.01
C LEU A 42 -0.48 -8.68 13.35
N THR A 43 0.65 -7.97 13.47
CA THR A 43 1.41 -7.88 14.73
C THR A 43 0.61 -7.16 15.83
N LEU A 44 -0.17 -6.13 15.48
CA LEU A 44 -1.07 -5.48 16.44
C LEU A 44 -2.10 -6.46 17.00
N LEU A 45 -2.62 -7.38 16.18
CA LEU A 45 -3.54 -8.43 16.64
C LEU A 45 -2.84 -9.47 17.52
N ASP A 46 -1.59 -9.85 17.22
CA ASP A 46 -0.79 -10.70 18.11
C ASP A 46 -0.59 -10.06 19.49
N LEU A 47 -0.30 -8.75 19.51
CA LEU A 47 -0.17 -7.98 20.76
C LEU A 47 -1.51 -7.80 21.48
N ALA A 48 -2.62 -7.77 20.76
CA ALA A 48 -3.96 -7.70 21.34
C ALA A 48 -4.37 -9.02 22.01
N GLU A 49 -3.92 -10.16 21.50
CA GLU A 49 -4.19 -11.49 22.05
C GLU A 49 -3.38 -11.79 23.32
N THR A 50 -2.23 -11.14 23.48
CA THR A 50 -1.29 -11.40 24.59
C THR A 50 -1.43 -10.42 25.75
N THR A 51 -2.28 -9.39 25.63
CA THR A 51 -2.48 -8.38 26.68
C THR A 51 -3.76 -8.62 27.47
N ASP A 52 -3.66 -8.56 28.80
CA ASP A 52 -4.82 -8.64 29.71
C ASP A 52 -5.51 -7.28 29.92
N VAL A 53 -4.91 -6.19 29.41
CA VAL A 53 -5.46 -4.84 29.55
C VAL A 53 -6.50 -4.60 28.46
N LEU A 54 -7.79 -4.66 28.82
CA LEU A 54 -8.92 -4.54 27.89
C LEU A 54 -8.86 -3.29 26.99
N GLU A 55 -8.44 -2.15 27.55
CA GLU A 55 -8.28 -0.91 26.79
C GLU A 55 -7.19 -1.05 25.71
N SER A 56 -6.04 -1.60 26.07
CA SER A 56 -4.94 -1.83 25.13
C SER A 56 -5.32 -2.83 24.05
N ARG A 57 -6.03 -3.91 24.41
CA ARG A 57 -6.58 -4.88 23.46
C ARG A 57 -7.50 -4.21 22.45
N SER A 58 -8.49 -3.45 22.95
CA SER A 58 -9.47 -2.75 22.10
C SER A 58 -8.80 -1.75 21.16
N ARG A 59 -7.84 -0.97 21.67
CA ARG A 59 -7.09 0.00 20.86
C ARG A 59 -6.34 -0.68 19.71
N ARG A 60 -5.62 -1.76 19.98
CA ARG A 60 -4.85 -2.50 18.97
C ARG A 60 -5.73 -3.12 17.90
N ILE A 61 -6.88 -3.68 18.29
CA ILE A 61 -7.88 -4.20 17.34
C ILE A 61 -8.39 -3.06 16.45
N GLY A 62 -8.68 -1.89 17.04
CA GLY A 62 -9.11 -0.70 16.29
C GLY A 62 -8.05 -0.20 15.30
N GLU A 63 -6.78 -0.14 15.71
CA GLU A 63 -5.65 0.23 14.85
C GLU A 63 -5.46 -0.77 13.70
N ALA A 64 -5.55 -2.08 13.98
CA ALA A 64 -5.46 -3.12 12.94
C ALA A 64 -6.65 -3.05 11.95
N HIS A 65 -7.86 -2.78 12.44
CA HIS A 65 -9.02 -2.57 11.58
C HIS A 65 -8.88 -1.32 10.71
N HIS A 66 -8.37 -0.22 11.28
CA HIS A 66 -8.08 0.98 10.50
C HIS A 66 -7.04 0.72 9.41
N ALA A 67 -5.94 0.01 9.73
CA ALA A 67 -4.93 -0.38 8.77
C ALA A 67 -5.52 -1.23 7.63
N TYR A 68 -6.36 -2.21 7.93
CA TYR A 68 -7.05 -3.02 6.90
C TYR A 68 -7.80 -2.12 5.89
N ASN A 69 -8.62 -1.20 6.38
CA ASN A 69 -9.41 -0.31 5.52
C ASN A 69 -8.52 0.62 4.69
N THR A 70 -7.45 1.13 5.29
CA THR A 70 -6.46 1.98 4.61
C THR A 70 -5.74 1.23 3.49
N ILE A 71 -5.33 -0.02 3.74
CA ILE A 71 -4.67 -0.86 2.74
C ILE A 71 -5.61 -1.12 1.56
N VAL A 72 -6.84 -1.55 1.83
CA VAL A 72 -7.84 -1.80 0.78
C VAL A 72 -8.09 -0.55 -0.06
N HIS A 73 -8.24 0.61 0.59
CA HIS A 73 -8.46 1.88 -0.11
C HIS A 73 -7.28 2.27 -1.03
N PHE A 74 -6.04 2.12 -0.56
CA PHE A 74 -4.88 2.49 -1.37
C PHE A 74 -4.57 1.46 -2.47
N LEU A 75 -4.89 0.19 -2.26
CA LEU A 75 -4.69 -0.85 -3.26
C LEU A 75 -5.49 -0.59 -4.55
N GLU A 76 -6.65 0.08 -4.47
CA GLU A 76 -7.45 0.49 -5.64
C GLU A 76 -6.70 1.43 -6.60
N ARG A 77 -5.61 2.06 -6.13
CA ARG A 77 -4.85 3.09 -6.85
C ARG A 77 -3.47 2.61 -7.29
N LEU A 78 -3.09 1.39 -6.92
CA LEU A 78 -1.79 0.81 -7.22
C LEU A 78 -1.93 -0.32 -8.24
N SER A 79 -0.84 -0.60 -8.92
CA SER A 79 -0.71 -1.68 -9.90
C SER A 79 0.37 -2.65 -9.42
N PRO A 80 0.08 -3.50 -8.43
CA PRO A 80 1.04 -4.48 -7.93
C PRO A 80 1.41 -5.48 -9.02
N THR A 81 2.62 -6.02 -8.94
CA THR A 81 2.98 -7.21 -9.71
C THR A 81 2.13 -8.40 -9.27
N VAL A 82 2.13 -9.49 -10.04
CA VAL A 82 1.40 -10.72 -9.69
C VAL A 82 1.83 -11.22 -8.30
N GLU A 83 3.13 -11.27 -8.05
CA GLU A 83 3.71 -11.75 -6.78
C GLU A 83 3.30 -10.85 -5.61
N GLN A 84 3.42 -9.53 -5.77
CA GLN A 84 2.99 -8.57 -4.75
C GLN A 84 1.48 -8.64 -4.48
N GLY A 85 0.69 -8.82 -5.54
CA GLY A 85 -0.76 -8.97 -5.44
C GLY A 85 -1.17 -10.23 -4.67
N GLU A 86 -0.51 -11.35 -4.93
CA GLU A 86 -0.70 -12.60 -4.18
C GLU A 86 -0.33 -12.44 -2.70
N GLU A 87 0.80 -11.79 -2.42
CA GLU A 87 1.25 -11.52 -1.05
C GLU A 87 0.26 -10.64 -0.29
N LEU A 88 -0.16 -9.51 -0.88
CA LEU A 88 -1.16 -8.62 -0.30
C LEU A 88 -2.49 -9.33 -0.08
N HIS A 89 -2.96 -10.10 -1.06
CA HIS A 89 -4.24 -10.81 -0.95
C HIS A 89 -4.21 -11.82 0.20
N LYS A 90 -3.15 -12.63 0.30
CA LYS A 90 -2.96 -13.58 1.40
C LYS A 90 -2.89 -12.87 2.76
N GLY A 91 -2.18 -11.75 2.82
CA GLY A 91 -2.09 -10.92 4.02
C GLY A 91 -3.45 -10.38 4.46
N LEU A 92 -4.20 -9.78 3.53
CA LEU A 92 -5.52 -9.20 3.76
C LEU A 92 -6.55 -10.24 4.18
N GLU A 93 -6.58 -11.42 3.54
CA GLU A 93 -7.48 -12.50 3.95
C GLU A 93 -7.18 -12.99 5.37
N LYS A 94 -5.89 -13.13 5.72
CA LYS A 94 -5.49 -13.46 7.09
C LYS A 94 -5.90 -12.37 8.08
N LEU A 95 -5.67 -11.10 7.73
CA LEU A 95 -6.00 -9.95 8.58
C LEU A 95 -7.52 -9.87 8.81
N LYS A 96 -8.31 -9.99 7.74
CA LYS A 96 -9.78 -10.05 7.78
C LYS A 96 -10.29 -11.15 8.70
N ALA A 97 -9.78 -12.38 8.54
CA ALA A 97 -10.20 -13.51 9.36
C ALA A 97 -9.91 -13.29 10.86
N ARG A 98 -8.75 -12.70 11.19
CA ARG A 98 -8.40 -12.39 12.58
C ARG A 98 -9.23 -11.25 13.15
N LEU A 99 -9.51 -10.20 12.37
CA LEU A 99 -10.41 -9.11 12.78
C LEU A 99 -11.82 -9.63 13.06
N GLN A 100 -12.35 -10.51 12.21
CA GLN A 100 -13.64 -11.17 12.44
C GLN A 100 -13.62 -12.03 13.69
N THR A 101 -12.54 -12.78 13.94
CA THR A 101 -12.37 -13.55 15.18
C THR A 101 -12.33 -12.66 16.42
N ALA A 102 -11.78 -11.45 16.29
CA ALA A 102 -11.78 -10.43 17.34
C ALA A 102 -13.13 -9.70 17.50
N GLY A 103 -14.16 -10.07 16.73
CA GLY A 103 -15.51 -9.50 16.79
C GLY A 103 -15.73 -8.25 15.93
N VAL A 104 -14.79 -7.93 15.02
CA VAL A 104 -14.93 -6.81 14.09
C VAL A 104 -15.67 -7.25 12.83
N SER A 105 -16.68 -6.49 12.44
CA SER A 105 -17.34 -6.67 11.13
C SER A 105 -16.57 -5.92 10.06
N ILE A 106 -16.28 -6.59 8.95
CA ILE A 106 -15.55 -6.10 7.78
C ILE A 106 -16.49 -6.06 6.58
#